data_AF-A0A2V7B7V1-F1
#
_entry.id   AF-A0A2V7B7V1-F1
#
_cell.length_a   1.000
_cell.length_b   1.000
_cell.length_c   1.000
_cell.angle_alpha   90.00
_cell.angle_beta   90.00
_cell.angle_gamma   90.00
#
_symmetry.space_group_name_H-M   'P 1'
#
loop_
_entity.id
_entity.type
_entity.pdbx_description
1 polymer ?
#
loop_
_entity_poly.entity_id
_entity_poly.type
_entity_poly.pdbx_seq_one_letter_code
_entity_poly.pdbx_strand_id
1 'polypeptide(L)' 'MGLPRGYCGLCVVCGEPGHIRHHPGAGRFTGTWCDFHYRVLAFTHPLAPLGTFLWLTVVASAIFAARHFVHY' A
#
# COMPACT_ATOMS: atom_id res chain seq x y z
N MET A 1 18.95 -17.95 12.38
CA MET A 1 18.24 -16.65 12.26
C MET A 1 17.07 -16.68 13.22
N GLY A 2 17.10 -15.83 14.25
CA GLY A 2 16.27 -15.94 15.47
C GLY A 2 14.99 -15.11 15.47
N LEU A 3 14.17 -15.19 14.41
CA LEU A 3 12.84 -14.59 14.42
C LEU A 3 11.85 -15.51 15.17
N PRO A 4 10.89 -14.94 15.92
CA PRO A 4 9.85 -15.73 16.55
C PRO A 4 9.04 -16.54 15.51
N ARG A 5 8.50 -17.68 15.92
CA ARG A 5 7.62 -18.49 15.05
C ARG A 5 6.43 -17.64 14.56
N GLY A 6 6.10 -17.77 13.28
CA GLY A 6 5.02 -17.01 12.62
C GLY A 6 5.47 -15.82 11.77
N TYR A 7 6.77 -15.48 11.81
CA TYR A 7 7.36 -14.39 11.03
C TYR A 7 8.37 -14.94 10.00
N CYS A 8 8.39 -14.37 8.79
CA CYS A 8 9.31 -14.79 7.73
C CYS A 8 10.50 -13.84 7.53
N GLY A 9 10.49 -12.69 8.18
CA GLY A 9 11.54 -11.68 8.07
C GLY A 9 11.28 -10.49 8.97
N LEU A 10 12.13 -9.47 8.88
CA LEU A 10 11.94 -8.18 9.56
C LEU A 10 11.20 -7.21 8.63
N CYS A 11 10.39 -6.33 9.19
CA CYS A 11 9.71 -5.29 8.46
C CYS A 11 10.74 -4.40 7.78
N VAL A 12 10.61 -4.22 6.46
CA VAL A 12 11.53 -3.39 5.67
C VAL A 12 11.49 -1.90 6.03
N VAL A 13 10.48 -1.47 6.81
CA VAL A 13 10.30 -0.08 7.24
C VAL A 13 10.83 0.16 8.66
N CYS A 14 10.43 -0.67 9.64
CA CYS A 14 10.77 -0.45 11.05
C CYS A 14 11.67 -1.51 11.69
N GLY A 15 11.98 -2.60 10.99
CA GLY A 15 12.81 -3.69 11.53
C GLY A 15 12.11 -4.61 12.53
N GLU A 16 10.85 -4.39 12.88
CA GLU A 16 10.08 -5.33 13.73
C GLU A 16 9.75 -6.63 12.98
N PRO A 17 9.47 -7.75 13.66
CA PRO A 17 9.05 -8.99 13.00
C PRO A 17 7.89 -8.79 12.01
N GLY A 18 8.12 -9.15 10.74
CA GLY A 18 7.18 -9.02 9.63
C GLY A 18 6.47 -10.32 9.28
N HIS A 19 5.20 -10.22 8.92
CA HIS A 19 4.34 -11.37 8.67
C HIS A 19 4.59 -12.02 7.29
N ILE A 20 4.02 -13.20 7.09
CA ILE A 20 4.08 -13.99 5.86
C ILE A 20 3.12 -13.55 4.74
N ARG A 21 2.29 -12.52 4.94
CA ARG A 21 1.32 -12.12 3.91
C ARG A 21 2.04 -11.58 2.67
N HIS A 22 1.45 -11.88 1.51
CA HIS A 22 1.90 -11.35 0.24
C HIS A 22 1.72 -9.84 0.16
N HIS A 23 2.60 -9.18 -0.59
CA HIS A 23 2.53 -7.75 -0.87
C HIS A 23 1.12 -7.37 -1.37
N PRO A 24 0.51 -6.27 -0.88
CA PRO A 24 -0.88 -5.96 -1.18
C PRO A 24 -1.09 -5.41 -2.60
N GLY A 25 -0.04 -4.90 -3.24
CA GLY A 25 -0.09 -4.38 -4.62
C GLY A 25 0.26 -5.43 -5.69
N ALA A 26 -0.14 -5.16 -6.94
CA ALA A 26 0.02 -6.07 -8.09
C ALA A 26 1.47 -6.35 -8.59
N GLY A 27 2.49 -5.81 -7.92
CA GLY A 27 3.89 -6.01 -8.29
C GLY A 27 4.46 -7.32 -7.73
N ARG A 28 5.37 -7.97 -8.48
CA ARG A 28 6.16 -9.10 -7.98
C ARG A 28 7.29 -8.61 -7.07
N PHE A 29 6.93 -7.97 -5.97
CA PHE A 29 7.88 -7.52 -4.96
C PHE A 29 7.82 -8.45 -3.74
N THR A 30 8.92 -9.15 -3.47
CA THR A 30 9.10 -9.98 -2.29
C THR A 30 9.72 -9.14 -1.18
N GLY A 31 8.92 -8.77 -0.19
CA GLY A 31 9.38 -8.09 1.03
C GLY A 31 8.59 -8.57 2.25
N THR A 32 8.90 -8.01 3.42
CA THR A 32 8.25 -8.35 4.69
C THR A 32 7.82 -7.08 5.42
N TRP A 33 6.61 -7.09 5.98
CA TRP A 33 6.01 -5.94 6.69
C TRP A 33 5.38 -6.38 8.00
N CYS A 34 5.42 -5.52 9.01
CA CYS A 34 4.55 -5.67 10.18
C CYS A 34 3.10 -5.28 9.82
N ASP A 35 2.13 -5.65 10.65
CA ASP A 35 0.71 -5.40 10.38
C ASP A 35 0.40 -3.90 10.16
N PHE A 36 1.10 -3.02 10.88
CA PHE A 36 0.93 -1.57 10.73
C PHE A 36 1.39 -1.09 9.35
N HIS A 37 2.64 -1.34 8.98
CA HIS A 37 3.19 -0.90 7.70
C HIS A 37 2.51 -1.61 6.52
N TYR A 38 2.03 -2.84 6.71
CA TYR A 38 1.22 -3.54 5.71
C TYR A 38 -0.11 -2.81 5.46
N ARG A 39 -0.83 -2.41 6.52
CA ARG A 39 -2.07 -1.65 6.38
C ARG A 39 -1.83 -0.32 5.70
N VAL A 40 -0.85 0.45 6.16
CA VAL A 40 -0.48 1.73 5.53
C VAL A 40 -0.25 1.53 4.03
N LEU A 41 0.55 0.53 3.65
CA LEU A 41 0.83 0.21 2.26
C LEU A 41 -0.43 -0.21 1.48
N ALA A 42 -1.32 -1.01 2.08
CA ALA A 42 -2.56 -1.46 1.45
C ALA A 42 -3.53 -0.30 1.14
N PHE A 43 -3.47 0.81 1.89
CA PHE A 43 -4.27 2.01 1.64
C PHE A 43 -3.59 3.01 0.71
N THR A 44 -2.27 3.17 0.79
CA THR A 44 -1.56 4.20 0.03
C THR A 44 -1.12 3.73 -1.35
N HIS A 45 -0.87 2.43 -1.53
CA HIS A 45 -0.36 1.91 -2.79
C HIS A 45 -1.47 1.89 -3.87
N PRO A 46 -1.29 2.56 -5.02
CA PRO A 46 -2.34 2.69 -6.04
C PRO A 46 -2.76 1.34 -6.64
N LEU A 47 -1.87 0.34 -6.63
CA LEU A 47 -2.17 -1.02 -7.10
C LEU A 47 -2.64 -1.97 -5.99
N ALA A 48 -2.82 -1.51 -4.75
CA ALA A 48 -3.48 -2.30 -3.71
C ALA A 48 -4.99 -2.10 -3.82
N PRO A 49 -5.85 -3.11 -3.54
CA PRO A 49 -7.29 -3.02 -3.81
C PRO A 49 -7.97 -1.77 -3.23
N LEU A 50 -7.67 -1.44 -1.96
CA LEU A 50 -8.21 -0.25 -1.31
C LEU A 50 -7.57 1.05 -1.83
N GLY A 51 -6.26 1.04 -2.01
CA GLY A 51 -5.54 2.17 -2.61
C GLY A 51 -6.01 2.48 -4.03
N THR A 52 -6.39 1.49 -4.83
CA THR A 52 -6.92 1.69 -6.19
C THR A 52 -8.18 2.56 -6.17
N PHE A 53 -9.15 2.25 -5.31
CA PHE A 53 -10.36 3.08 -5.19
C PHE A 53 -10.04 4.49 -4.74
N LEU A 54 -9.19 4.65 -3.72
CA LEU A 54 -8.75 5.97 -3.25
C LEU A 54 -8.11 6.78 -4.39
N TRP A 55 -7.14 6.21 -5.09
CA TRP A 55 -6.47 6.89 -6.20
C TRP A 55 -7.40 7.21 -7.37
N LEU A 56 -8.33 6.31 -7.71
CA LEU A 56 -9.34 6.60 -8.74
C LEU A 56 -10.23 7.79 -8.34
N THR A 57 -10.65 7.89 -7.09
CA THR A 57 -11.43 9.05 -6.61
C THR A 57 -10.62 10.34 -6.64
N VAL A 58 -9.34 10.30 -6.27
CA VAL A 58 -8.43 11.46 -6.34
C VAL A 58 -8.27 11.92 -7.80
N VAL A 59 -7.99 10.99 -8.72
CA VAL A 59 -7.82 11.30 -10.15
C VAL A 59 -9.13 11.83 -10.75
N ALA A 60 -10.27 11.20 -10.47
CA ALA A 60 -11.58 11.66 -10.95
C ALA A 60 -11.90 13.08 -10.44
N SER A 61 -11.63 13.35 -9.17
CA SER A 61 -11.84 14.68 -8.56
C SER A 61 -10.92 15.72 -9.19
N ALA A 62 -9.66 15.39 -9.44
CA ALA A 62 -8.72 16.26 -10.12
C ALA A 62 -9.16 16.59 -11.56
N ILE A 63 -9.62 15.59 -12.32
CA ILE A 63 -10.15 15.79 -13.68
C ILE A 63 -11.41 16.67 -13.64
N PHE A 64 -12.33 16.40 -12.71
CA PHE A 64 -13.55 17.18 -12.55
C PHE A 64 -13.24 18.65 -12.23
N ALA A 65 -12.37 18.89 -11.25
CA ALA A 65 -11.93 20.24 -10.89
C ALA A 65 -11.25 20.94 -12.08
N ALA A 66 -10.30 20.27 -12.74
CA ALA A 66 -9.61 20.82 -13.91
C ALA A 66 -10.59 21.22 -15.02
N ARG A 67 -11.59 20.37 -15.33
CA ARG A 67 -12.64 20.72 -16.29
C ARG A 67 -13.44 21.93 -15.84
N HIS A 68 -13.83 21.98 -14.57
CA HIS A 68 -14.58 23.10 -14.03
C HIS A 68 -13.81 24.41 -14.10
N PHE A 69 -12.49 24.40 -13.89
CA PHE A 69 -11.65 25.59 -14.00
C PHE A 69 -11.35 26.03 -15.44
N VAL A 70 -11.40 25.12 -16.41
CA VAL A 70 -11.17 25.43 -17.84
C VAL A 70 -12.44 26.00 -18.52
N HIS A 71 -13.62 25.80 -17.93
CA HIS A 71 -14.89 26.32 -18.44
C HIS A 71 -15.31 27.67 -17.84
N TYR A 72 -14.46 28.31 -17.03
CA TYR A 72 -14.57 29.70 -16.58
C TYR A 72 -13.54 30.57 -17.31
#